data_AF-A0A2T4YLF8-F1
#
_entry.id   AF-A0A2T4YLF8-F1
#
_cell.length_a   1.000
_cell.length_b   1.000
_cell.length_c   1.000
_cell.angle_alpha   90.00
_cell.angle_beta   90.00
_cell.angle_gamma   90.00
#
_symmetry.space_group_name_H-M   'P 1'
#
loop_
_entity.id
_entity.type
_entity.pdbx_description
1 polymer ?
#
loop_
_entity_poly.entity_id
_entity_poly.type
_entity_poly.pdbx_seq_one_letter_code
_entity_poly.pdbx_strand_id
1 'polypeptide(L)' 'MVRVDFDADKAFLTEHNVRSQSTILIFRGGREVARLVGQSDRAAIEQALKALSA' A
#
# COMPACT_ATOMS: atom_id res chain seq x y z
N MET A 1 -8.85 -2.86 -6.43
CA MET A 1 -7.78 -2.07 -5.77
C MET A 1 -8.42 -0.78 -5.28
N VAL A 2 -8.29 -0.47 -3.99
CA VAL A 2 -8.73 0.82 -3.43
C VAL A 2 -7.64 1.85 -3.73
N ARG A 3 -8.05 3.04 -4.13
CA ARG A 3 -7.15 4.19 -4.33
C ARG A 3 -7.44 5.19 -3.23
N VAL A 4 -6.38 5.64 -2.58
CA VAL A 4 -6.39 6.69 -1.57
C VAL A 4 -5.67 7.89 -2.18
N ASP A 5 -6.30 9.05 -2.10
CA ASP A 5 -5.71 10.30 -2.53
C ASP A 5 -4.81 10.83 -1.41
N PHE A 6 -3.52 11.01 -1.70
CA PHE A 6 -2.58 11.46 -0.67
C PHE A 6 -2.81 12.92 -0.26
N ASP A 7 -3.38 13.73 -1.13
CA ASP A 7 -3.62 15.13 -0.86
C ASP A 7 -4.98 15.36 -0.20
N ALA A 8 -5.99 14.54 -0.51
CA ALA A 8 -7.32 14.68 0.07
C ALA A 8 -7.55 13.81 1.33
N ASP A 9 -7.09 12.55 1.36
CA ASP A 9 -7.48 11.57 2.38
C ASP A 9 -6.57 11.60 3.62
N LYS A 10 -6.37 12.79 4.21
CA LYS A 10 -5.41 12.99 5.30
C LYS A 10 -5.68 12.11 6.53
N ALA A 11 -6.94 11.85 6.87
CA ALA A 11 -7.30 10.98 7.99
C ALA A 11 -6.75 9.56 7.81
N PHE A 12 -6.94 8.99 6.62
CA PHE A 12 -6.42 7.67 6.27
C PHE A 12 -4.88 7.65 6.31
N LEU A 13 -4.23 8.69 5.77
CA LEU A 13 -2.77 8.76 5.80
C LEU A 13 -2.23 8.81 7.24
N THR A 14 -2.87 9.57 8.12
CA THR A 14 -2.48 9.65 9.53
C THR A 14 -2.71 8.32 10.23
N GLU A 15 -3.89 7.71 10.07
CA GLU A 15 -4.24 6.42 10.69
C GLU A 15 -3.25 5.31 10.29
N HIS A 16 -2.85 5.25 9.02
CA HIS A 16 -1.93 4.24 8.51
C HIS A 16 -0.46 4.69 8.45
N ASN A 17 -0.13 5.84 9.04
CA ASN A 17 1.21 6.42 9.07
C ASN A 17 1.90 6.43 7.69
N VAL A 18 1.17 6.89 6.66
CA VAL A 18 1.67 7.06 5.30
C VAL A 18 2.27 8.46 5.17
N ARG A 19 3.58 8.53 4.92
CA ARG A 19 4.35 9.79 4.92
C ARG A 19 4.84 10.23 3.54
N SER A 20 4.80 9.34 2.57
CA SER A 20 5.26 9.61 1.20
C SER A 20 4.40 8.87 0.19
N GLN A 21 4.31 9.44 -1.01
CA GLN A 21 3.69 8.79 -2.15
C GLN A 21 4.60 7.79 -2.86
N SER A 22 3.91 7.05 -3.72
CA SER A 22 4.14 5.67 -4.14
C SER A 22 4.14 4.69 -2.96
N THR A 23 3.11 4.76 -2.10
CA THR A 23 2.90 3.77 -1.03
C THR A 23 1.74 2.83 -1.36
N ILE A 24 1.96 1.53 -1.28
CA ILE A 24 0.94 0.48 -1.40
C ILE A 24 0.85 -0.24 -0.06
N LEU A 25 -0.33 -0.22 0.54
CA LEU A 25 -0.66 -0.98 1.76
C LEU A 25 -1.45 -2.23 1.36
N ILE A 26 -1.11 -3.37 1.94
CA ILE A 26 -1.74 -4.65 1.64
C ILE A 26 -2.43 -5.14 2.91
N PHE A 27 -3.73 -5.39 2.81
CA PHE A 27 -4.56 -5.82 3.93
C PHE A 27 -5.09 -7.24 3.70
N ARG A 28 -5.19 -8.02 4.78
CA ARG A 28 -5.88 -9.32 4.82
C ARG A 28 -6.69 -9.41 6.11
N GLY A 29 -7.99 -9.64 5.99
CA GLY A 29 -8.89 -9.70 7.16
C GLY A 29 -8.92 -8.40 7.99
N GLY A 30 -8.77 -7.25 7.33
CA GLY A 30 -8.73 -5.94 8.00
C GLY A 30 -7.39 -5.57 8.65
N ARG A 31 -6.39 -6.46 8.62
CA ARG A 31 -5.05 -6.20 9.14
C ARG A 31 -4.05 -5.91 8.02
N GLU A 32 -3.23 -4.87 8.18
CA GLU A 32 -2.09 -4.62 7.30
C GLU A 32 -1.08 -5.78 7.42
N VAL A 33 -0.78 -6.46 6.31
CA VAL A 33 0.14 -7.61 6.26
C VAL A 33 1.44 -7.28 5.52
N ALA A 34 1.43 -6.25 4.68
CA ALA A 34 2.62 -5.79 3.97
C ALA A 34 2.45 -4.34 3.48
N ARG A 35 3.59 -3.71 3.21
CA ARG A 35 3.69 -2.35 2.70
C ARG A 35 4.84 -2.24 1.71
N LEU A 36 4.59 -1.57 0.59
CA LEU A 36 5.61 -1.16 -0.37
C LEU A 36 5.68 0.37 -0.36
N VAL A 37 6.89 0.93 -0.25
CA VAL A 37 7.12 2.38 -0.24
C VAL A 37 8.08 2.75 -1.34
N GLY A 38 7.74 3.75 -2.15
CA GLY A 38 8.56 4.23 -3.27
C GLY A 38 8.64 3.26 -4.44
N GLN A 39 7.87 2.17 -4.44
CA GLN A 39 7.90 1.18 -5.50
C GLN A 39 6.88 1.54 -6.59
N SER A 40 7.37 1.73 -7.81
CA SER A 40 6.56 2.03 -9.00
C SER A 40 6.80 1.04 -10.15
N ASP A 41 7.79 0.13 -10.02
CA ASP A 41 8.02 -0.92 -11.00
C ASP A 41 6.93 -1.98 -10.93
N ARG A 42 6.29 -2.23 -12.07
CA ARG A 42 5.16 -3.15 -12.17
C ARG A 42 5.55 -4.58 -11.83
N ALA A 43 6.68 -5.06 -12.33
CA ALA A 43 7.10 -6.44 -12.11
C ALA A 43 7.42 -6.69 -10.63
N ALA A 44 8.07 -5.73 -9.97
CA ALA A 44 8.34 -5.78 -8.53
C ALA A 44 7.05 -5.79 -7.69
N ILE A 45 6.05 -4.98 -8.06
CA ILE A 45 4.74 -4.98 -7.39
C ILE A 45 4.04 -6.34 -7.57
N GLU A 46 3.98 -6.85 -8.81
CA GLU A 46 3.35 -8.13 -9.10
C GLU A 46 4.02 -9.29 -8.36
N GLN A 47 5.36 -9.28 -8.25
CA GLN A 47 6.11 -10.28 -7.50
C GLN A 47 5.79 -10.20 -6.00
N ALA A 48 5.78 -9.01 -5.41
CA ALA A 48 5.44 -8.83 -4.01
C ALA A 48 4.01 -9.30 -3.68
N LEU A 49 3.05 -9.03 -4.57
CA LEU A 49 1.67 -9.50 -4.42
C LEU A 49 1.57 -11.03 -4.47
N LYS A 50 2.28 -11.68 -5.40
CA LYS A 50 2.31 -13.16 -5.49
C LYS A 50 2.89 -13.81 -4.23
N ALA A 51 3.94 -13.23 -3.66
CA ALA A 51 4.56 -13.74 -2.43
C ALA A 51 3.62 -13.72 -1.22
N LEU A 52 2.62 -12.84 -1.22
CA LEU A 52 1.64 -12.69 -0.14
C LEU A 52 0.36 -13.51 -0.36
N SER A 53 0.20 -14.11 -1.54
CA SER A 53 -0.94 -14.98 -1.89
C SER A 53 -0.65 -16.48 -1.73
N ALA A 54 0.62 -16.85 -1.56
CA ALA A 54 1.07 -18.21 -1.26
C ALA A 54 0.87 -18.54 0.22
#